data_AF-A0A6P4IP43-F1
#
_entry.id   AF-A0A6P4IP43-F1
#
_cell.length_a   1.000
_cell.length_b   1.000
_cell.length_c   1.000
_cell.angle_alpha   90.00
_cell.angle_beta   90.00
_cell.angle_gamma   90.00
#
_symmetry.space_group_name_H-M   'P 1'
#
loop_
_entity.id
_entity.type
_entity.pdbx_description
1 polymer ?
#
loop_
_entity_poly.entity_id
_entity_poly.type
_entity_poly.pdbx_seq_one_letter_code
_entity_poly.pdbx_strand_id
1 'polypeptide(L)'
;MTAKAIEDKSSEADYDLESEIDDHLRRLFYIKPKGESPKCKPYIVEFFGVLSLTDLRAPERKLWVIYHCKQPELDKTVDEIHQKYGKKNMFDLYRKPVFSGAALRASVKKHFAELKWFTTGNLLEAPPKSHFNDERVVKTISDLHHLEQQRLYNYVMVKNMWFKRYHT
;
A
#
# COMPACT_ATOMS: atom_id res chain seq x y z
N MET A 1 -14.72 3.57 69.80
CA MET A 1 -15.00 4.41 68.61
C MET A 1 -13.95 4.07 67.56
N THR A 2 -14.36 3.34 66.52
CA THR A 2 -13.56 2.88 65.38
C THR A 2 -13.75 3.83 64.18
N ALA A 3 -12.68 4.21 63.48
CA ALA A 3 -12.63 4.56 62.05
C ALA A 3 -11.15 4.81 61.70
N LYS A 4 -10.38 3.87 61.13
CA LYS A 4 -10.28 3.42 59.73
C LYS A 4 -9.92 4.52 58.70
N ALA A 5 -8.73 4.33 58.14
CA ALA A 5 -8.32 4.42 56.74
C ALA A 5 -8.46 5.78 56.02
N ILE A 6 -7.32 6.44 55.84
CA ILE A 6 -7.08 7.29 54.66
C ILE A 6 -6.65 6.34 53.54
N GLU A 7 -7.58 6.02 52.64
CA GLU A 7 -7.25 5.50 51.31
C GLU A 7 -6.76 6.69 50.47
N ASP A 8 -5.44 6.84 50.33
CA ASP A 8 -4.90 7.54 49.18
C ASP A 8 -4.81 6.54 48.02
N LYS A 9 -5.78 6.64 47.12
CA LYS A 9 -5.73 6.01 45.80
C LYS A 9 -4.76 6.79 44.92
N SER A 10 -3.46 6.51 45.01
CA SER A 10 -2.53 6.81 43.91
C SER A 10 -2.51 5.62 42.95
N SER A 11 -3.50 5.56 42.06
CA SER A 11 -3.36 4.79 40.82
C SER A 11 -2.44 5.57 39.88
N GLU A 12 -1.15 5.64 40.22
CA GLU A 12 -0.13 6.06 39.27
C GLU A 12 0.22 4.84 38.43
N ALA A 13 -0.20 4.88 37.18
CA ALA A 13 0.39 4.05 36.14
C ALA A 13 1.90 4.26 36.22
N ASP A 14 2.62 3.17 36.50
CA ASP A 14 4.07 3.10 36.62
C ASP A 14 4.69 3.76 35.37
N TYR A 15 5.08 5.02 35.53
CA TYR A 15 5.58 5.85 34.44
C TYR A 15 7.02 5.40 34.20
N ASP A 16 7.25 4.60 33.15
CA ASP A 16 8.56 4.02 32.83
C ASP A 16 9.51 5.10 32.28
N LEU A 17 9.98 5.94 33.19
CA LEU A 17 10.94 7.02 32.97
C LEU A 17 12.24 6.50 32.35
N GLU A 18 12.66 5.29 32.70
CA GLU A 18 13.88 4.68 32.15
C GLU A 18 13.74 4.41 30.65
N SER A 19 12.57 3.92 30.22
CA SER A 19 12.25 3.70 28.81
C SER A 19 12.19 5.02 28.02
N GLU A 20 11.60 6.07 28.58
CA GLU A 20 11.53 7.38 27.91
C GLU A 20 12.91 8.04 27.78
N ILE A 21 13.75 7.94 28.82
CA ILE A 21 15.14 8.41 28.79
C ILE A 21 15.96 7.61 27.78
N ASP A 22 15.85 6.27 27.75
CA ASP A 22 16.52 5.42 26.75
C ASP A 22 16.09 5.79 25.32
N ASP A 23 14.79 6.01 25.08
CA ASP A 23 14.27 6.45 23.78
C ASP A 23 14.77 7.84 23.38
N HIS A 24 14.82 8.78 24.34
CA HIS A 24 15.30 10.14 24.09
C HIS A 24 16.79 10.15 23.76
N LEU A 25 17.60 9.41 24.52
CA LEU A 25 19.04 9.25 24.27
C LEU A 25 19.28 8.55 22.92
N ARG A 26 18.51 7.52 22.59
CA ARG A 26 18.60 6.86 21.28
C ARG A 26 18.29 7.82 20.13
N ARG A 27 17.29 8.69 20.28
CA ARG A 27 16.99 9.75 19.30
C ARG A 27 18.11 10.78 19.21
N LEU A 28 18.68 11.20 20.34
CA LEU A 28 19.77 12.18 20.41
C LEU A 28 21.06 11.65 19.76
N PHE A 29 21.37 10.37 19.95
CA PHE A 29 22.59 9.71 19.47
C PHE A 29 22.42 8.93 18.17
N TYR A 30 21.27 9.02 17.49
CA TYR A 30 20.94 8.26 16.29
C TYR A 30 21.07 6.73 16.45
N ILE A 31 20.95 6.22 17.68
CA ILE A 31 20.95 4.79 17.99
C ILE A 31 19.56 4.23 17.66
N LYS A 32 19.50 3.05 17.03
CA LYS A 32 18.20 2.45 16.69
C LYS A 32 17.34 2.28 17.96
N PRO A 33 16.04 2.63 17.91
CA PRO A 33 15.10 2.24 18.96
C PRO A 33 15.13 0.72 19.12
N LYS A 34 14.80 0.20 20.31
CA LYS A 34 14.58 -1.24 20.49
C LYS A 34 13.53 -1.65 19.45
N GLY A 35 13.97 -2.41 18.45
CA GLY A 35 13.12 -2.72 17.31
C GLY A 35 11.97 -3.59 17.78
N GLU A 36 10.74 -3.06 17.73
CA GLU A 36 9.59 -3.94 17.55
C GLU A 36 9.92 -4.86 16.38
N SER A 37 9.69 -6.16 16.56
CA SER A 37 9.85 -7.15 15.50
C SER A 37 9.15 -6.63 14.24
N PRO A 38 9.76 -6.78 13.05
CA PRO A 38 9.18 -6.25 11.84
C PRO A 38 7.76 -6.82 11.68
N LYS A 39 6.74 -5.95 11.76
CA LYS A 39 5.33 -6.33 11.57
C LYS A 39 5.08 -6.91 10.16
N CYS A 40 6.02 -6.73 9.24
CA CYS A 40 6.02 -7.36 7.92
C CYS A 40 6.70 -8.72 7.94
N LYS A 41 5.95 -9.76 7.56
CA LYS A 41 6.50 -11.08 7.23
C LYS A 41 7.31 -10.95 5.93
N PRO A 42 8.65 -11.11 5.95
CA PRO A 42 9.51 -10.82 4.80
C PRO A 42 9.27 -11.71 3.57
N TYR A 43 8.52 -12.80 3.73
CA TYR A 43 8.23 -13.78 2.68
C TYR A 43 6.90 -13.55 1.97
N ILE A 44 6.06 -12.63 2.45
CA ILE A 44 4.76 -12.37 1.82
C ILE A 44 4.95 -11.33 0.73
N VAL A 45 4.88 -11.78 -0.51
CA VAL A 45 4.90 -10.90 -1.69
C VAL A 45 3.50 -10.34 -1.91
N GLU A 46 3.40 -9.02 -2.06
CA GLU A 46 2.17 -8.36 -2.50
C GLU A 46 2.14 -8.26 -4.03
N PHE A 47 0.96 -8.36 -4.61
CA PHE A 47 0.72 -8.21 -6.03
C PHE A 47 -0.21 -7.03 -6.28
N PHE A 48 0.06 -6.32 -7.38
CA PHE A 48 -0.85 -5.36 -7.96
C PHE A 48 -1.22 -5.82 -9.35
N GLY A 49 -2.51 -5.76 -9.66
CA GLY A 49 -2.99 -6.13 -10.98
C GLY A 49 -4.13 -5.27 -11.50
N VAL A 50 -4.35 -5.38 -12.80
CA VAL A 50 -5.31 -4.59 -13.57
C VAL A 50 -6.03 -5.51 -14.53
N LEU A 51 -7.35 -5.50 -14.46
CA LEU A 51 -8.21 -6.24 -15.37
C LEU A 51 -8.96 -5.24 -16.26
N SER A 52 -9.03 -5.52 -17.56
CA SER A 52 -9.97 -4.89 -18.48
C SER A 52 -11.37 -5.38 -18.17
N LEU A 53 -12.36 -4.48 -18.17
CA LEU A 53 -13.77 -4.80 -17.99
C LEU A 53 -14.56 -4.30 -19.19
N THR A 54 -15.23 -5.22 -19.89
CA THR A 54 -16.12 -4.90 -21.01
C THR A 54 -17.57 -4.87 -20.54
N ASP A 55 -18.22 -3.71 -20.58
CA ASP A 55 -19.63 -3.58 -20.23
C ASP A 55 -20.51 -4.00 -21.43
N LEU A 56 -21.30 -5.07 -21.27
CA LEU A 56 -22.19 -5.57 -22.32
C LEU A 56 -23.34 -4.60 -22.64
N ARG A 57 -23.74 -3.75 -21.68
CA ARG A 57 -24.85 -2.80 -21.87
C ARG A 57 -24.39 -1.52 -22.55
N ALA A 58 -23.12 -1.17 -22.42
CA ALA A 58 -22.54 0.05 -22.96
C ALA A 58 -21.07 -0.21 -23.37
N PRO A 59 -20.84 -0.87 -24.51
CA PRO A 59 -19.48 -1.27 -24.94
C PRO A 59 -18.55 -0.09 -25.23
N GLU A 60 -19.10 1.12 -25.39
CA GLU A 60 -18.32 2.34 -25.55
C GLU A 60 -17.60 2.77 -24.26
N ARG A 61 -18.06 2.28 -23.08
CA ARG A 61 -17.45 2.59 -21.79
C ARG A 61 -16.18 1.76 -21.61
N LYS A 62 -15.07 2.44 -21.39
CA LYS A 62 -13.79 1.80 -21.12
C LYS A 62 -13.56 1.74 -19.61
N LEU A 63 -13.61 0.53 -19.09
CA LEU A 63 -13.56 0.24 -17.67
C LEU A 63 -12.37 -0.66 -17.36
N TRP A 64 -11.71 -0.38 -16.24
CA TRP A 64 -10.64 -1.23 -15.71
C TRP A 64 -10.83 -1.43 -14.22
N VAL A 65 -10.52 -2.63 -13.74
CA VAL A 65 -10.56 -2.96 -12.31
C VAL A 65 -9.13 -3.14 -11.82
N ILE A 66 -8.73 -2.30 -10.87
CA ILE A 66 -7.44 -2.45 -10.17
C ILE A 66 -7.63 -3.24 -8.89
N TYR A 67 -6.69 -4.15 -8.61
CA TYR A 67 -6.67 -4.91 -7.38
C TYR A 67 -5.27 -4.97 -6.79
N HIS A 68 -5.22 -5.19 -5.48
CA HIS A 68 -4.00 -5.45 -4.75
C HIS A 68 -4.30 -6.54 -3.73
N CYS A 69 -3.42 -7.51 -3.60
CA CYS A 69 -3.60 -8.63 -2.69
C CYS A 69 -2.26 -9.27 -2.36
N LYS A 70 -2.23 -10.05 -1.28
CA LYS A 70 -1.07 -10.87 -0.92
C LYS A 70 -1.07 -12.14 -1.78
N GLN A 71 0.10 -12.68 -2.08
CA GLN A 71 0.26 -13.92 -2.85
C GLN A 71 -0.70 -15.07 -2.47
N PRO A 72 -0.92 -15.42 -1.17
CA PRO A 72 -1.85 -16.49 -0.81
C PRO A 72 -3.33 -16.18 -1.08
N GLU A 73 -3.69 -14.91 -1.24
CA GLU A 73 -5.06 -14.44 -1.46
C GLU A 73 -5.32 -14.11 -2.94
N LEU A 74 -4.30 -14.23 -3.80
CA LEU A 74 -4.34 -13.80 -5.20
C LEU A 74 -5.47 -14.47 -5.98
N ASP A 75 -5.52 -15.81 -5.94
CA ASP A 75 -6.51 -16.58 -6.70
C ASP A 75 -7.93 -16.28 -6.21
N LYS A 76 -8.13 -16.21 -4.89
CA LYS A 76 -9.42 -15.86 -4.28
C LYS A 76 -9.89 -14.47 -4.71
N THR A 77 -9.00 -13.49 -4.67
CA THR A 77 -9.32 -12.10 -5.04
C THR A 77 -9.72 -12.01 -6.52
N VAL A 78 -8.98 -12.68 -7.40
CA VAL A 78 -9.26 -12.71 -8.84
C VAL A 78 -10.60 -13.42 -9.11
N ASP A 79 -10.87 -14.52 -8.42
CA ASP A 79 -12.13 -15.25 -8.54
C ASP A 79 -13.34 -14.44 -8.04
N GLU A 80 -13.22 -13.73 -6.92
CA GLU A 80 -14.26 -12.82 -6.42
C GLU A 80 -14.56 -11.69 -7.42
N ILE A 81 -13.53 -11.14 -8.04
CA ILE A 81 -13.68 -10.12 -9.08
C ILE A 81 -14.39 -10.70 -10.32
N HIS A 82 -14.00 -11.89 -10.76
CA HIS A 82 -14.66 -12.59 -11.85
C HIS A 82 -16.11 -12.97 -11.55
N GLN A 83 -16.43 -13.33 -10.30
CA GLN A 83 -17.81 -13.59 -9.88
C GLN A 83 -18.66 -12.32 -9.90
N LYS A 84 -18.07 -11.18 -9.49
CA LYS A 84 -18.79 -9.90 -9.42
C LYS A 84 -19.14 -9.30 -10.78
N TYR A 85 -18.20 -9.35 -11.73
CA TYR A 85 -18.36 -8.68 -13.04
C TYR A 85 -18.57 -9.65 -14.22
N GLY A 86 -18.44 -10.95 -13.97
CA GLY A 86 -18.57 -12.01 -14.96
C GLY A 86 -17.24 -12.33 -15.65
N LYS A 87 -16.80 -13.59 -15.55
CA LYS A 87 -15.53 -14.10 -16.10
C LYS A 87 -15.33 -13.81 -17.60
N LYS A 88 -16.41 -13.81 -18.39
CA LYS A 88 -16.34 -13.57 -19.86
C LYS A 88 -16.11 -12.10 -20.23
N ASN A 89 -16.37 -11.18 -19.30
CA ASN A 89 -16.29 -9.74 -19.52
C ASN A 89 -14.98 -9.15 -19.01
N MET A 90 -14.08 -9.99 -18.48
CA MET A 90 -12.85 -9.56 -17.84
C MET A 90 -11.64 -10.19 -18.49
N PHE A 91 -10.59 -9.39 -18.63
CA PHE A 91 -9.31 -9.83 -19.19
C PHE A 91 -8.15 -9.28 -18.36
N ASP A 92 -7.19 -10.13 -17.99
CA ASP A 92 -6.05 -9.71 -17.17
C ASP A 92 -5.00 -9.01 -18.03
N LEU A 93 -4.71 -7.76 -17.71
CA LEU A 93 -3.83 -6.89 -18.49
C LEU A 93 -2.46 -6.74 -17.87
N TYR A 94 -2.41 -6.67 -16.55
CA TYR A 94 -1.19 -6.35 -15.81
C TYR A 94 -1.22 -7.07 -14.48
N ARG A 95 -0.10 -7.73 -14.15
CA ARG A 95 0.11 -8.34 -12.84
C ARG A 95 1.60 -8.30 -12.52
N LYS A 96 1.97 -7.57 -11.47
CA LYS A 96 3.36 -7.49 -11.02
C LYS A 96 3.46 -7.55 -9.49
N PRO A 97 4.54 -8.14 -8.96
CA PRO A 97 4.85 -8.04 -7.55
C PRO A 97 5.20 -6.60 -7.19
N VAL A 98 4.76 -6.18 -6.01
CA VAL A 98 4.92 -4.84 -5.47
C VAL A 98 5.38 -4.92 -4.02
N PHE A 99 6.16 -3.94 -3.58
CA PHE A 99 6.65 -3.88 -2.21
C PHE A 99 5.57 -3.36 -1.24
N SER A 100 4.78 -2.38 -1.70
CA SER A 100 3.59 -1.88 -1.01
C SER A 100 2.48 -1.68 -2.03
N GLY A 101 1.57 -2.64 -2.15
CA GLY A 101 0.47 -2.57 -3.11
C GLY A 101 -0.49 -1.42 -2.84
N ALA A 102 -0.60 -0.98 -1.58
CA ALA A 102 -1.42 0.17 -1.20
C ALA A 102 -0.84 1.50 -1.74
N ALA A 103 0.48 1.66 -1.75
CA ALA A 103 1.14 2.87 -2.25
C ALA A 103 0.97 3.00 -3.77
N LEU A 104 1.22 1.92 -4.53
CA LEU A 104 0.99 1.91 -5.98
C LEU A 104 -0.47 2.20 -6.30
N ARG A 105 -1.40 1.54 -5.62
CA ARG A 105 -2.85 1.75 -5.81
C ARG A 105 -3.25 3.20 -5.60
N ALA A 106 -2.74 3.84 -4.56
CA ALA A 106 -2.99 5.26 -4.30
C ALA A 106 -2.40 6.15 -5.41
N SER A 107 -1.18 5.86 -5.86
CA SER A 107 -0.52 6.61 -6.95
C SER A 107 -1.27 6.48 -8.27
N VAL A 108 -1.69 5.27 -8.63
CA VAL A 108 -2.50 5.00 -9.83
C VAL A 108 -3.83 5.75 -9.79
N LYS A 109 -4.56 5.66 -8.67
CA LYS A 109 -5.81 6.41 -8.50
C LYS A 109 -5.62 7.90 -8.62
N LYS A 110 -4.58 8.44 -7.97
CA LYS A 110 -4.27 9.87 -8.02
C LYS A 110 -4.00 10.31 -9.47
N HIS A 111 -3.17 9.56 -10.19
CA HIS A 111 -2.83 9.88 -11.58
C HIS A 111 -4.06 9.89 -12.50
N PHE A 112 -4.92 8.88 -12.41
CA PHE A 112 -6.13 8.83 -13.24
C PHE A 112 -7.20 9.85 -12.82
N ALA A 113 -7.32 10.14 -11.51
CA ALA A 113 -8.20 11.20 -11.03
C ALA A 113 -7.78 12.59 -11.56
N GLU A 114 -6.48 12.86 -11.66
CA GLU A 114 -5.93 14.08 -12.29
C GLU A 114 -6.29 14.17 -13.78
N LEU A 115 -6.41 13.02 -14.46
CA LEU A 115 -6.89 12.93 -15.84
C LEU A 115 -8.42 13.03 -15.98
N LYS A 116 -9.14 13.39 -14.91
CA LYS A 116 -10.61 13.47 -14.82
C LYS A 116 -11.33 12.14 -15.02
N TRP A 117 -10.66 11.01 -14.73
CA TRP A 117 -11.31 9.71 -14.75
C TRP A 117 -12.18 9.52 -13.52
N PHE A 118 -13.20 8.67 -13.64
CA PHE A 118 -13.98 8.26 -12.48
C PHE A 118 -13.25 7.10 -11.78
N THR A 119 -12.70 7.38 -10.60
CA THR A 119 -11.94 6.40 -9.81
C THR A 119 -12.74 5.97 -8.57
N THR A 120 -13.80 5.19 -8.78
CA THR A 120 -14.68 4.72 -7.68
C THR A 120 -14.22 3.37 -7.14
N GLY A 121 -13.70 3.36 -5.91
CA GLY A 121 -13.29 2.12 -5.25
C GLY A 121 -12.12 1.43 -5.97
N ASN A 122 -12.38 0.32 -6.65
CA ASN A 122 -11.40 -0.42 -7.47
C ASN A 122 -11.62 -0.23 -8.97
N LEU A 123 -12.67 0.47 -9.36
CA LEU A 123 -13.02 0.71 -10.74
C LEU A 123 -12.37 2.01 -11.23
N LEU A 124 -11.79 1.95 -12.41
CA LEU A 124 -11.30 3.08 -13.18
C LEU A 124 -12.15 3.17 -14.44
N GLU A 125 -12.80 4.29 -14.64
CA GLU A 125 -13.58 4.57 -15.83
C GLU A 125 -13.03 5.80 -16.55
N ALA A 126 -12.71 5.62 -17.82
CA ALA A 126 -12.26 6.74 -18.65
C ALA A 126 -13.43 7.65 -19.05
N PRO A 127 -13.17 8.96 -19.26
CA PRO A 127 -14.17 9.87 -19.80
C PRO A 127 -14.75 9.41 -21.15
N PRO A 128 -16.00 9.77 -21.46
CA PRO A 128 -16.58 9.52 -22.78
C PRO A 128 -15.68 10.09 -23.88
N LYS A 129 -15.44 9.31 -24.95
CA LYS A 129 -14.54 9.64 -26.08
C LYS A 129 -13.03 9.69 -25.76
N SER A 130 -12.60 9.12 -24.63
CA SER A 130 -11.18 8.99 -24.30
C SER A 130 -10.40 8.14 -25.32
N HIS A 131 -9.20 8.60 -25.71
CA HIS A 131 -8.27 7.88 -26.58
C HIS A 131 -7.48 6.77 -25.87
N PHE A 132 -7.73 6.53 -24.58
CA PHE A 132 -7.04 5.46 -23.86
C PHE A 132 -7.51 4.09 -24.34
N ASN A 133 -6.56 3.18 -24.51
CA ASN A 133 -6.78 1.76 -24.75
C ASN A 133 -6.05 0.97 -23.65
N ASP A 134 -6.26 -0.35 -23.61
CA ASP A 134 -5.66 -1.24 -22.63
C ASP A 134 -4.13 -1.11 -22.59
N GLU A 135 -3.48 -1.03 -23.75
CA GLU A 135 -2.03 -0.86 -23.86
C GLU A 135 -1.52 0.43 -23.22
N ARG A 136 -2.19 1.57 -23.46
CA ARG A 136 -1.83 2.86 -22.86
C ARG A 136 -2.00 2.82 -21.35
N VAL A 137 -3.09 2.22 -20.85
CA VAL A 137 -3.32 2.07 -19.41
C VAL A 137 -2.22 1.22 -18.78
N VAL A 138 -1.90 0.07 -19.38
CA VAL A 138 -0.82 -0.81 -18.92
C VAL A 138 0.51 -0.07 -18.92
N LYS A 139 0.83 0.67 -19.98
CA LYS A 139 2.05 1.47 -20.07
C LYS A 139 2.14 2.50 -18.96
N THR A 140 1.09 3.30 -18.77
CA THR A 140 1.04 4.32 -17.71
C THR A 140 1.20 3.71 -16.32
N ILE A 141 0.54 2.59 -16.04
CA ILE A 141 0.66 1.89 -14.75
C ILE A 141 2.05 1.30 -14.55
N SER A 142 2.66 0.75 -15.62
CA SER A 142 4.03 0.26 -15.59
C SER A 142 5.04 1.38 -15.33
N ASP A 143 4.85 2.56 -15.93
CA ASP A 143 5.71 3.73 -15.70
C ASP A 143 5.61 4.19 -14.24
N LEU A 144 4.39 4.23 -13.67
CA LEU A 144 4.17 4.54 -12.26
C LEU A 144 4.81 3.51 -11.32
N HIS A 145 4.71 2.22 -11.66
CA HIS A 145 5.37 1.14 -10.91
C HIS A 145 6.89 1.29 -10.93
N HIS A 146 7.47 1.62 -12.07
CA HIS A 146 8.91 1.84 -12.19
C HIS A 146 9.38 3.03 -11.36
N LEU A 147 8.63 4.14 -11.37
CA LEU A 147 8.92 5.30 -10.53
C LEU A 147 8.90 4.97 -9.04
N GLU A 148 7.95 4.13 -8.59
CA GLU A 148 7.90 3.68 -7.20
C GLU A 148 9.11 2.81 -6.85
N GLN A 149 9.48 1.86 -7.72
CA GLN A 149 10.67 1.03 -7.54
C GLN A 149 11.95 1.89 -7.45
N GLN A 150 12.08 2.90 -8.31
CA GLN A 150 13.21 3.81 -8.28
C GLN A 150 13.27 4.62 -6.97
N ARG A 151 12.12 5.10 -6.47
CA ARG A 151 12.04 5.79 -5.17
C ARG A 151 12.47 4.90 -4.03
N LEU A 152 12.00 3.66 -3.99
CA LEU A 152 12.39 2.67 -2.97
C LEU A 152 13.88 2.36 -3.04
N TYR A 153 14.41 2.11 -4.25
CA TYR A 153 15.83 1.88 -4.46
C TYR A 153 16.67 3.05 -3.94
N ASN A 154 16.32 4.28 -4.33
CA ASN A 154 17.03 5.49 -3.89
C ASN A 154 16.98 5.63 -2.36
N TYR A 155 15.84 5.38 -1.74
CA TYR A 155 15.70 5.40 -0.28
C TYR A 155 16.62 4.38 0.40
N VAL A 156 16.64 3.14 -0.08
CA VAL A 156 17.50 2.07 0.46
C VAL A 156 18.97 2.42 0.29
N MET A 157 19.37 2.91 -0.89
CA MET A 157 20.75 3.30 -1.17
C MET A 157 21.22 4.43 -0.26
N VAL A 158 20.40 5.48 -0.09
CA VAL A 158 20.70 6.57 0.84
C VAL A 158 20.85 6.00 2.27
N LYS A 159 19.89 5.21 2.76
CA LYS A 159 19.98 4.61 4.10
C LYS A 159 21.22 3.73 4.28
N ASN A 160 21.61 2.96 3.27
CA ASN A 160 22.83 2.16 3.29
C ASN A 160 24.10 3.04 3.32
N MET A 161 24.15 4.13 2.55
CA MET A 161 25.25 5.10 2.62
C MET A 161 25.37 5.73 4.00
N TRP A 162 24.26 6.15 4.61
CA TRP A 162 24.24 6.63 5.99
C TRP A 162 24.72 5.54 6.95
N PHE A 163 24.23 4.31 6.83
CA PHE A 163 24.67 3.20 7.68
C PHE A 163 26.19 2.99 7.59
N LYS A 164 26.76 2.91 6.37
CA LYS A 164 28.21 2.82 6.19
C LYS A 164 28.97 4.01 6.77
N ARG A 165 28.43 5.22 6.71
CA ARG A 165 29.14 6.42 7.20
C ARG A 165 29.21 6.52 8.73
N TYR A 166 28.25 5.92 9.45
CA TYR A 166 28.11 6.08 10.91
C TYR A 166 28.25 4.76 11.70
N HIS A 167 28.39 3.61 11.03
CA HIS A 167 28.53 2.28 11.66
C HIS A 167 29.75 1.47 11.19
N THR A 168 30.73 2.11 10.54
CA THR A 168 32.13 1.64 10.47
C THR A 168 33.02 2.67 11.11
#